data_AF-A0A7V9R9Q8-F1
#
_entry.id   AF-A0A7V9R9Q8-F1
#
_cell.length_a   1.000
_cell.length_b   1.000
_cell.length_c   1.000
_cell.angle_alpha   90.00
_cell.angle_beta   90.00
_cell.angle_gamma   90.00
#
_symmetry.space_group_name_H-M   'P 1'
#
loop_
_entity.id
_entity.type
_entity.pdbx_description
1 polymer ?
#
loop_
_entity_poly.entity_id
_entity_poly.type
_entity_poly.pdbx_seq_one_letter_code
_entity_poly.pdbx_strand_id
1 'polypeptide(L)'
;MCMYERRLQILLDEPRYRRVAARARERKTSVAAVIREAIDVALPTDLGQKRRAADAILAAETIPVPETWEELKAELDEIRGGAKD
;
A
#
# COMPACT_ATOMS: atom_id res chain seq x y z
N MET A 1 -5.31 6.20 -10.89
CA MET A 1 -6.55 5.40 -10.81
C MET A 1 -6.33 4.16 -11.68
N CYS A 2 -6.18 2.97 -11.10
CA CYS A 2 -5.95 1.76 -11.89
C CYS A 2 -7.30 1.20 -12.37
N MET A 3 -7.47 1.03 -13.68
CA MET A 3 -8.67 0.45 -14.28
C MET A 3 -8.55 -1.08 -14.25
N TYR A 4 -9.56 -1.78 -13.71
CA TYR A 4 -9.57 -3.25 -13.70
C TYR A 4 -10.22 -3.76 -15.00
N GLU A 5 -9.51 -4.61 -15.73
CA GLU A 5 -9.93 -5.07 -17.07
C GLU A 5 -10.70 -6.39 -17.04
N ARG A 6 -10.49 -7.23 -16.02
CA ARG A 6 -11.05 -8.58 -15.92
C ARG A 6 -11.95 -8.73 -14.70
N ARG A 7 -13.16 -9.26 -14.90
CA ARG A 7 -14.11 -9.58 -13.82
C ARG A 7 -14.01 -11.04 -13.44
N LEU A 8 -13.85 -11.30 -12.15
CA LEU A 8 -13.82 -12.63 -11.55
C LEU A 8 -15.00 -12.77 -10.58
N GLN A 9 -15.72 -13.89 -10.66
CA GLN A 9 -16.71 -14.30 -9.66
C GLN A 9 -16.16 -15.53 -8.91
N ILE A 10 -16.12 -15.45 -7.58
CA ILE A 10 -15.72 -16.56 -6.71
C ILE A 10 -16.77 -16.77 -5.63
N LEU A 11 -17.03 -18.04 -5.29
CA LEU A 11 -17.87 -18.39 -4.16
C LEU A 11 -16.98 -18.61 -2.92
N LEU A 12 -17.37 -17.96 -1.83
CA LEU A 12 -16.75 -18.14 -0.52
C LEU A 12 -17.76 -18.78 0.42
N ASP A 13 -17.28 -19.66 1.30
CA ASP A 13 -18.09 -20.06 2.44
C ASP A 13 -18.26 -18.89 3.42
N GLU A 14 -19.28 -19.01 4.27
CA GLU A 14 -19.63 -17.98 5.24
C GLU A 14 -18.44 -17.57 6.13
N PRO A 15 -17.61 -18.49 6.68
CA PRO A 15 -16.45 -18.11 7.48
C PRO A 15 -15.41 -17.28 6.70
N ARG A 16 -15.10 -17.66 5.44
CA ARG A 16 -14.16 -16.89 4.61
C ARG A 16 -14.73 -15.53 4.26
N TYR A 17 -16.02 -15.45 3.90
CA TYR A 17 -16.67 -14.19 3.58
C TYR A 17 -16.65 -13.23 4.77
N ARG A 18 -17.01 -13.69 5.98
CA ARG A 18 -16.94 -12.85 7.20
C ARG A 18 -15.55 -12.31 7.45
N ARG A 19 -14.51 -13.12 7.30
CA ARG A 19 -13.12 -12.68 7.49
C ARG A 19 -12.73 -11.54 6.55
N VAL A 20 -13.02 -11.67 5.25
CA VAL A 20 -12.67 -10.61 4.29
C VAL A 20 -13.54 -9.36 4.46
N ALA A 21 -14.82 -9.52 4.82
CA ALA A 21 -15.74 -8.42 5.06
C ALA A 21 -15.36 -7.60 6.31
N ALA A 22 -14.99 -8.28 7.41
CA ALA A 22 -14.51 -7.62 8.62
C ALA A 22 -13.26 -6.78 8.33
N ARG A 23 -12.29 -7.37 7.63
CA ARG A 23 -11.05 -6.69 7.25
C ARG A 23 -11.26 -5.50 6.30
N ALA A 24 -12.22 -5.61 5.38
CA ALA A 24 -12.59 -4.51 4.49
C ALA A 24 -13.21 -3.35 5.27
N ARG A 25 -14.10 -3.66 6.24
CA ARG A 25 -14.72 -2.68 7.13
C ARG A 25 -13.70 -1.95 8.01
N GLU A 26 -12.78 -2.69 8.64
CA GLU A 26 -11.70 -2.11 9.46
C GLU A 26 -10.85 -1.12 8.64
N ARG A 27 -10.55 -1.46 7.39
CA ARG A 27 -9.74 -0.63 6.48
C ARG A 27 -10.52 0.42 5.70
N LYS A 28 -11.84 0.53 5.90
CA LYS A 28 -12.75 1.40 5.13
C LYS A 28 -12.55 1.24 3.61
N THR A 29 -12.38 0.00 3.15
CA THR A 29 -12.15 -0.34 1.74
C THR A 29 -13.13 -1.42 1.27
N SER A 30 -13.06 -1.80 0.00
CA SER A 30 -13.90 -2.86 -0.58
C SER A 30 -13.36 -4.26 -0.29
N VAL A 31 -14.24 -5.26 -0.23
CA VAL A 31 -13.86 -6.68 -0.20
C VAL A 31 -12.97 -7.03 -1.39
N ALA A 32 -13.25 -6.49 -2.57
CA ALA A 32 -12.44 -6.69 -3.76
C ALA A 32 -11.01 -6.15 -3.62
N ALA A 33 -10.80 -5.06 -2.89
CA ALA A 33 -9.45 -4.54 -2.60
C ALA A 33 -8.68 -5.48 -1.66
N VAL A 34 -9.33 -5.97 -0.60
CA VAL A 34 -8.73 -6.94 0.32
C VAL A 34 -8.35 -8.24 -0.39
N ILE A 35 -9.21 -8.75 -1.26
CA ILE A 35 -8.92 -9.96 -2.05
C ILE A 35 -7.72 -9.75 -2.97
N ARG A 36 -7.62 -8.59 -3.63
CA ARG A 36 -6.49 -8.27 -4.52
C ARG A 36 -5.18 -8.14 -3.74
N GLU A 37 -5.17 -7.47 -2.59
CA GLU A 37 -4.00 -7.44 -1.70
C GLU A 37 -3.58 -8.85 -1.27
N ALA A 38 -4.53 -9.72 -0.93
CA ALA A 38 -4.24 -11.09 -0.55
C ALA A 38 -3.62 -11.89 -1.72
N ILE A 39 -4.08 -11.64 -2.96
CA ILE A 39 -3.48 -12.21 -4.18
C ILE A 39 -2.03 -11.73 -4.33
N ASP A 40 -1.75 -10.44 -4.19
CA ASP A 40 -0.39 -9.89 -4.34
C ASP A 40 0.61 -10.45 -3.31
N VAL A 41 0.10 -10.83 -2.13
CA VAL A 41 0.87 -11.49 -1.07
C VAL A 41 1.08 -12.97 -1.37
N ALA A 42 0.03 -13.69 -1.79
CA ALA A 42 0.07 -15.12 -2.05
C ALA A 42 0.77 -15.49 -3.37
N LEU A 43 0.67 -14.61 -4.38
CA LEU A 43 1.18 -14.78 -5.75
C LEU A 43 2.04 -13.57 -6.14
N PRO A 44 3.21 -13.37 -5.49
CA PRO A 44 4.06 -12.22 -5.78
C PRO A 44 4.59 -12.28 -7.22
N THR A 45 4.40 -11.21 -7.98
CA THR A 45 4.73 -11.12 -9.41
C THR A 45 6.23 -11.28 -9.73
N ASP A 46 7.11 -10.76 -8.87
CA ASP A 46 8.56 -10.98 -8.95
C ASP A 46 9.20 -10.69 -7.59
N LEU A 47 9.53 -11.75 -6.83
CA LEU A 47 10.27 -11.62 -5.58
C LEU A 47 11.64 -10.95 -5.80
N GLY A 48 12.23 -11.10 -6.98
CA GLY A 48 13.46 -10.43 -7.39
C GLY A 48 13.29 -8.92 -7.53
N GLN A 49 12.17 -8.44 -8.07
CA GLN A 49 11.86 -7.01 -8.14
C GLN A 49 11.70 -6.40 -6.75
N LYS A 50 10.94 -7.07 -5.86
CA LYS A 50 10.79 -6.62 -4.47
C LYS A 50 12.14 -6.55 -3.77
N ARG A 51 13.00 -7.54 -3.98
CA ARG A 51 14.34 -7.56 -3.39
C ARG A 51 15.23 -6.45 -3.95
N ARG A 52 15.28 -6.26 -5.27
CA ARG A 52 16.03 -5.16 -5.90
C ARG A 52 15.56 -3.78 -5.40
N ALA A 53 14.25 -3.59 -5.23
CA ALA A 53 13.71 -2.34 -4.69
C ALA A 53 14.11 -2.14 -3.21
N ALA A 54 14.07 -3.19 -2.39
CA ALA A 54 14.53 -3.13 -1.00
C ALA A 54 16.03 -2.84 -0.92
N ASP A 55 16.84 -3.52 -1.73
CA ASP A 55 18.29 -3.31 -1.80
C ASP A 55 18.60 -1.87 -2.24
N ALA A 56 17.86 -1.31 -3.20
CA ALA A 56 18.02 0.08 -3.63
C ALA A 56 17.68 1.09 -2.52
N ILE A 57 16.62 0.85 -1.73
CA ILE A 57 16.27 1.70 -0.58
C ILE A 57 17.36 1.64 0.49
N LEU A 58 17.86 0.43 0.78
CA LEU A 58 18.89 0.22 1.81
C LEU A 58 20.26 0.74 1.39
N ALA A 59 20.54 0.76 0.08
CA ALA A 59 21.79 1.31 -0.48
C ALA A 59 21.73 2.83 -0.72
N ALA A 60 20.56 3.47 -0.55
CA ALA A 60 20.44 4.91 -0.71
C ALA A 60 21.22 5.64 0.39
N GLU A 61 21.78 6.80 0.03
CA GLU A 61 22.45 7.66 1.00
C GLU A 61 21.44 8.13 2.05
N THR A 62 21.83 8.07 3.33
CA THR A 62 21.01 8.54 4.43
C THR A 62 20.81 10.04 4.30
N ILE A 63 19.57 10.46 4.11
CA ILE A 63 19.24 11.88 4.12
C ILE A 63 19.07 12.36 5.57
N PRO A 64 19.51 13.59 5.89
CA PRO A 64 19.18 14.20 7.17
C PRO A 64 17.66 14.36 7.27
N VAL A 65 17.11 13.95 8.41
CA VAL A 65 15.68 14.07 8.73
C VAL A 65 15.56 14.91 10.00
N PRO A 66 14.59 15.83 10.09
CA PRO A 66 14.34 16.59 11.31
C PRO A 66 14.18 15.70 12.53
N GLU A 67 14.66 16.17 13.69
CA GLU A 67 14.68 15.38 14.92
C GLU A 67 13.27 15.20 15.52
N THR A 68 12.35 16.13 15.22
CA THR A 68 10.99 16.10 15.74
C THR A 68 9.97 15.76 14.66
N TRP A 69 8.88 15.13 15.11
CA TRP A 69 7.76 14.81 14.25
C TRP A 69 7.08 16.06 13.70
N GLU A 70 7.00 17.12 14.51
CA GLU A 70 6.37 18.39 14.17
C GLU A 70 7.10 19.09 13.02
N GLU A 71 8.44 19.11 13.06
CA GLU A 71 9.26 19.71 12.00
C GLU A 71 9.18 18.92 10.70
N LEU A 72 9.32 17.59 10.77
CA LEU A 72 9.19 16.73 9.59
C LEU A 72 7.80 16.87 8.94
N LYS A 73 6.74 16.98 9.75
CA LYS A 73 5.39 17.17 9.24
C LYS A 73 5.24 18.52 8.54
N ALA A 74 5.77 19.61 9.13
CA ALA A 74 5.72 20.94 8.53
C ALA A 74 6.44 20.99 7.17
N GLU A 75 7.63 20.38 7.09
CA GLU A 75 8.40 20.27 5.85
C GLU A 75 7.64 19.48 4.77
N LEU A 76 7.03 18.35 5.13
CA LEU A 76 6.21 17.56 4.20
C LEU A 76 4.95 18.31 3.73
N ASP A 77 4.32 19.08 4.62
CA ASP A 77 3.15 19.89 4.28
C ASP A 77 3.53 21.06 3.35
N GLU A 78 4.72 21.65 3.51
CA GLU A 78 5.28 22.66 2.60
C GLU A 78 5.57 22.08 1.20
N ILE A 79 6.25 20.94 1.13
CA ILE A 79 6.53 20.23 -0.13
C ILE A 79 5.23 19.86 -0.87
N ARG A 80 4.20 19.42 -0.13
CA ARG A 80 2.89 19.05 -0.69
C ARG A 80 2.02 20.24 -1.05
N GLY A 81 2.16 21.36 -0.33
CA GLY A 81 1.46 22.61 -0.60
C GLY A 81 1.92 23.29 -1.89
N GLY A 82 3.08 22.89 -2.41
CA GLY A 82 3.76 23.52 -3.54
C GLY A 82 4.47 24.78 -3.05
N ALA A 83 5.78 24.88 -3.32
CA ALA A 83 6.54 26.11 -3.13
C ALA A 83 5.78 27.26 -3.79
N LYS A 84 5.13 28.10 -2.98
CA LYS A 84 4.59 29.38 -3.43
C LYS A 84 5.77 30.34 -3.49
N ASP A 85 6.38 30.44 -4.67
CA ASP A 85 7.03 31.68 -5.12
C ASP A 85 5.97 32.79 -5.28
#